data_AF-A0AAN6JLB5-F1
#
_entry.id   AF-A0AAN6JLB5-F1
#
_cell.length_a   1.000
_cell.length_b   1.000
_cell.length_c   1.000
_cell.angle_alpha   90.00
_cell.angle_beta   90.00
_cell.angle_gamma   90.00
#
_symmetry.space_group_name_H-M   'P 1'
#
loop_
_entity.id
_entity.type
_entity.pdbx_description
1 polymer ?
#
loop_
_entity_poly.entity_id
_entity_poly.type
_entity_poly.pdbx_seq_one_letter_code
_entity_poly.pdbx_strand_id
1 'polypeptide(L)'
;MAVPKVVLTRVSLPSTLLRDAHAAGRIELVAFDDTRAGHAAPRDWLLTHAAGAHALVVFLTDSIDAELIEHAGGQLQCVSTMSVGVDHIDVGLLADKGIRIGYTPKVLDAAVAELSLALALMSTRNVPKALSIVAEGQWAQNPWTPLAFCGPSLRGKTIGLYGFGAIAQSILLLLPPFHPARVLYTTSRPASFDPDLADDRWTTLREGGWREMVEMRQKARMSEIEVRNVPSVLELASQVDILFVIASLNASTKHAINAEVLSKMRPTAHLINTSRGPLVDTEALAEALRKGTIAGAGLDVLEGEPNIPASHPLLAPDVKDRVVLLPHIGSATNEARQDMADWAAQNALGALQVVAEGGEAWTMPAEYRAK
;
A
#
# COMPACT_ATOMS: atom_id res chain seq x y z
N MET A 1 4.94 35.41 -18.76
CA MET A 1 3.83 34.64 -18.14
C MET A 1 3.96 34.78 -16.63
N ALA A 2 2.85 34.76 -15.89
CA ALA A 2 2.91 34.70 -14.42
C ALA A 2 3.58 33.38 -14.00
N VAL A 3 4.37 33.41 -12.93
CA VAL A 3 5.02 32.22 -12.38
C VAL A 3 3.92 31.31 -11.80
N PRO A 4 3.82 30.03 -12.20
CA PRO A 4 2.75 29.15 -11.74
C PRO A 4 2.92 28.84 -10.25
N LYS A 5 1.81 28.92 -9.52
CA LYS A 5 1.74 28.58 -8.09
C LYS A 5 1.54 27.08 -7.89
N VAL A 6 2.38 26.49 -7.05
CA VAL A 6 2.29 25.08 -6.62
C VAL A 6 2.08 25.03 -5.12
N VAL A 7 1.07 24.29 -4.67
CA VAL A 7 0.80 24.08 -3.23
C VAL A 7 1.26 22.68 -2.85
N LEU A 8 2.12 22.59 -1.84
CA LEU A 8 2.62 21.34 -1.27
C LEU A 8 2.08 21.17 0.15
N THR A 9 1.31 20.12 0.41
CA THR A 9 0.65 19.94 1.71
C THR A 9 1.58 19.46 2.82
N ARG A 10 2.84 19.10 2.50
CA ARG A 10 3.89 18.69 3.46
C ARG A 10 5.28 19.03 2.97
N VAL A 11 6.00 19.88 3.69
CA VAL A 11 7.40 20.23 3.39
C VAL A 11 8.35 19.05 3.60
N SER A 12 7.95 18.06 4.42
CA SER A 12 8.70 16.81 4.62
C SER A 12 8.84 15.93 3.38
N LEU A 13 8.24 16.31 2.24
CA LEU A 13 8.49 15.69 0.94
C LEU A 13 10.02 15.66 0.68
N PRO A 14 10.64 14.47 0.55
CA PRO A 14 12.09 14.36 0.49
C PRO A 14 12.68 14.91 -0.83
N SER A 15 11.92 14.85 -1.92
CA SER A 15 12.31 15.42 -3.22
C SER A 15 12.64 16.92 -3.14
N THR A 16 13.76 17.33 -3.74
CA THR A 16 14.17 18.74 -3.82
C THR A 16 13.59 19.47 -5.02
N LEU A 17 13.05 18.75 -6.01
CA LEU A 17 12.71 19.29 -7.34
C LEU A 17 11.80 20.53 -7.29
N LEU A 18 10.78 20.54 -6.43
CA LEU A 18 9.90 21.71 -6.26
C LEU A 18 10.63 22.88 -5.60
N ARG A 19 11.50 22.62 -4.62
CA ARG A 19 12.30 23.65 -3.93
C ARG A 19 13.31 24.28 -4.89
N ASP A 20 13.96 23.46 -5.72
CA ASP A 20 14.93 23.90 -6.71
C ASP A 20 14.24 24.73 -7.80
N ALA A 21 13.08 24.29 -8.30
CA ALA A 21 12.28 25.05 -9.25
C ALA A 21 11.79 26.40 -8.67
N HIS A 22 11.45 26.43 -7.37
CA HIS A 22 11.06 27.65 -6.68
C HIS A 22 12.23 28.62 -6.51
N ALA A 23 13.39 28.14 -6.06
CA ALA A 23 14.61 28.93 -5.91
C ALA A 23 15.07 29.54 -7.25
N ALA A 24 14.85 28.82 -8.35
CA ALA A 24 15.11 29.29 -9.71
C ALA A 24 14.04 30.25 -10.27
N GLY A 25 13.01 30.60 -9.49
CA GLY A 25 11.92 31.50 -9.91
C GLY A 25 10.99 30.92 -10.98
N ARG A 26 10.99 29.60 -11.17
CA ARG A 26 10.17 28.91 -12.19
C ARG A 26 8.77 28.57 -11.69
N ILE A 27 8.61 28.42 -10.39
CA ILE A 27 7.33 28.23 -9.70
C ILE A 27 7.28 29.09 -8.43
N GLU A 28 6.08 29.40 -7.97
CA GLU A 28 5.84 29.89 -6.61
C GLU A 28 5.42 28.70 -5.75
N LEU A 29 6.27 28.27 -4.81
CA LEU A 29 5.96 27.14 -3.93
C LEU A 29 5.38 27.63 -2.61
N VAL A 30 4.16 27.19 -2.31
CA VAL A 30 3.51 27.36 -1.01
C VAL A 30 3.46 26.01 -0.31
N ALA A 31 4.24 25.84 0.76
CA ALA A 31 4.36 24.57 1.45
C ALA A 31 3.88 24.66 2.92
N PHE A 32 3.18 23.64 3.39
CA PHE A 32 2.83 23.50 4.80
C PHE A 32 3.98 22.83 5.57
N ASP A 33 4.39 23.43 6.69
CA ASP A 33 5.47 22.90 7.54
C ASP A 33 4.94 21.86 8.54
N ASP A 34 4.75 20.63 8.02
CA ASP A 34 4.33 19.48 8.81
C ASP A 34 5.40 19.01 9.81
N THR A 35 6.68 19.31 9.56
CA THR A 35 7.78 18.95 10.47
C THR A 35 7.71 19.69 11.80
N ARG A 36 7.27 20.95 11.76
CA ARG A 36 7.04 21.77 12.94
C ARG A 36 5.66 21.55 13.55
N ALA A 37 4.64 21.36 12.72
CA ALA A 37 3.26 21.18 13.17
C ALA A 37 2.99 19.78 13.76
N GLY A 38 3.74 18.76 13.33
CA GLY A 38 3.56 17.37 13.75
C GLY A 38 2.30 16.71 13.18
N HIS A 39 1.65 17.32 12.19
CA HIS A 39 0.43 16.82 11.55
C HIS A 39 0.36 17.25 10.07
N ALA A 40 -0.55 16.65 9.30
CA ALA A 40 -0.81 17.05 7.91
C ALA A 40 -1.47 18.43 7.81
N ALA A 41 -1.38 19.09 6.64
CA ALA A 41 -2.04 20.37 6.40
C ALA A 41 -3.54 20.32 6.79
N PRO A 42 -4.00 21.20 7.70
CA PRO A 42 -5.43 21.28 8.02
C PRO A 42 -6.26 21.66 6.81
N ARG A 43 -7.53 21.24 6.79
CA ARG A 43 -8.45 21.52 5.68
C ARG A 43 -8.55 23.02 5.37
N ASP A 44 -8.71 23.86 6.39
CA ASP A 44 -8.83 25.31 6.23
C ASP A 44 -7.55 25.93 5.64
N TRP A 45 -6.38 25.41 6.01
CA TRP A 45 -5.12 25.82 5.42
C TRP A 45 -5.09 25.45 3.94
N LEU A 46 -5.48 24.22 3.61
CA LEU A 46 -5.50 23.73 2.23
C LEU A 46 -6.47 24.54 1.35
N LEU A 47 -7.69 24.80 1.82
CA LEU A 47 -8.68 25.64 1.11
C LEU A 47 -8.15 27.05 0.86
N THR A 48 -7.55 27.67 1.88
CA THR A 48 -6.99 29.03 1.79
C THR A 48 -5.85 29.11 0.76
N HIS A 49 -4.93 28.14 0.79
CA HIS A 49 -3.72 28.20 -0.03
C HIS A 49 -3.92 27.60 -1.42
N ALA A 50 -4.91 26.73 -1.62
CA ALA A 50 -5.28 26.20 -2.93
C ALA A 50 -5.77 27.31 -3.88
N ALA A 51 -6.38 28.38 -3.36
CA ALA A 51 -6.84 29.49 -4.19
C ALA A 51 -5.72 30.06 -5.08
N GLY A 52 -5.96 30.08 -6.39
CA GLY A 52 -4.97 30.55 -7.37
C GLY A 52 -3.88 29.52 -7.71
N ALA A 53 -3.92 28.31 -7.15
CA ALA A 53 -2.93 27.27 -7.45
C ALA A 53 -3.09 26.76 -8.89
N HIS A 54 -1.96 26.44 -9.50
CA HIS A 54 -1.87 25.80 -10.81
C HIS A 54 -1.62 24.29 -10.67
N ALA A 55 -0.96 23.87 -9.59
CA ALA A 55 -0.85 22.48 -9.21
C ALA A 55 -0.94 22.27 -7.69
N LEU A 56 -1.49 21.13 -7.29
CA LEU A 56 -1.48 20.65 -5.91
C LEU A 56 -0.59 19.39 -5.83
N VAL A 57 0.31 19.34 -4.85
CA VAL A 57 1.09 18.14 -4.50
C VAL A 57 0.62 17.66 -3.14
N VAL A 58 -0.04 16.50 -3.13
CA VAL A 58 -0.88 16.01 -2.03
C VAL A 58 -0.54 14.58 -1.64
N PHE A 59 -1.05 14.11 -0.51
CA PHE A 59 -0.82 12.78 0.03
C PHE A 59 -2.15 12.06 0.27
N LEU A 60 -2.10 10.75 0.51
CA LEU A 60 -3.29 9.89 0.63
C LEU A 60 -4.31 10.30 1.71
N THR A 61 -3.92 11.14 2.68
CA THR A 61 -4.84 11.62 3.73
C THR A 61 -5.45 12.99 3.43
N ASP A 62 -5.07 13.63 2.32
CA ASP A 62 -5.64 14.91 1.90
C ASP A 62 -6.89 14.61 1.07
N SER A 63 -8.06 15.16 1.43
CA SER A 63 -9.28 14.95 0.65
C SER A 63 -9.37 15.96 -0.50
N ILE A 64 -9.41 15.47 -1.74
CA ILE A 64 -9.48 16.30 -2.95
C ILE A 64 -10.88 16.14 -3.57
N ASP A 65 -11.81 16.90 -3.04
CA ASP A 65 -13.23 16.90 -3.34
C ASP A 65 -13.66 18.19 -4.08
N ALA A 66 -14.96 18.31 -4.34
CA ALA A 66 -15.52 19.44 -5.07
C ALA A 66 -15.22 20.80 -4.44
N GLU A 67 -15.33 20.92 -3.11
CA GLU A 67 -15.07 22.17 -2.41
C GLU A 67 -13.63 22.65 -2.63
N LEU A 68 -12.64 21.75 -2.52
CA LEU A 68 -11.24 22.13 -2.72
C LEU A 68 -10.96 22.50 -4.17
N ILE A 69 -11.52 21.75 -5.12
CA ILE A 69 -11.34 22.01 -6.55
C ILE A 69 -11.96 23.36 -6.95
N GLU A 70 -13.12 23.71 -6.38
CA GLU A 70 -13.75 25.01 -6.57
C GLU A 70 -12.93 26.16 -5.99
N HIS A 71 -12.41 25.99 -4.76
CA HIS A 71 -11.53 26.98 -4.13
C HIS A 71 -10.24 27.17 -4.90
N ALA A 72 -9.67 26.11 -5.47
CA ALA A 72 -8.46 26.20 -6.24
C ALA A 72 -8.61 27.16 -7.42
N GLY A 73 -9.74 27.09 -8.14
CA GLY A 73 -10.06 27.97 -9.26
C GLY A 73 -9.71 27.39 -10.63
N GLY A 74 -10.14 28.09 -11.70
CA GLY A 74 -10.08 27.58 -13.08
C GLY A 74 -8.69 27.43 -13.70
N GLN A 75 -7.64 27.92 -13.03
CA GLN A 75 -6.24 27.77 -13.45
C GLN A 75 -5.55 26.51 -12.91
N LEU A 76 -6.23 25.72 -12.07
CA LEU A 76 -5.70 24.43 -11.61
C LEU A 76 -5.57 23.48 -12.81
N GLN A 77 -4.35 22.97 -13.05
CA GLN A 77 -4.03 22.10 -14.18
C GLN A 77 -3.71 20.67 -13.74
N CYS A 78 -3.23 20.49 -12.50
CA CYS A 78 -2.77 19.19 -12.02
C CYS A 78 -3.00 18.99 -10.52
N VAL A 79 -3.45 17.79 -10.15
CA VAL A 79 -3.32 17.26 -8.79
C VAL A 79 -2.37 16.07 -8.85
N SER A 80 -1.20 16.22 -8.25
CA SER A 80 -0.19 15.17 -8.16
C SER A 80 -0.19 14.59 -6.75
N THR A 81 -0.39 13.28 -6.62
CA THR A 81 -0.42 12.61 -5.33
C THR A 81 0.77 11.68 -5.14
N MET A 82 1.37 11.72 -3.95
CA MET A 82 2.38 10.74 -3.52
C MET A 82 1.69 9.46 -3.02
N SER A 83 0.96 8.79 -3.91
CA SER A 83 0.28 7.52 -3.65
C SER A 83 -0.06 6.77 -4.95
N VAL A 84 -0.36 5.48 -4.84
CA VAL A 84 -0.90 4.66 -5.95
C VAL A 84 -2.42 4.69 -5.99
N GLY A 85 -3.06 4.49 -4.83
CA GLY A 85 -4.50 4.68 -4.73
C GLY A 85 -4.86 6.17 -4.86
N VAL A 86 -6.00 6.42 -5.50
CA VAL A 86 -6.56 7.77 -5.75
C VAL A 86 -7.96 7.89 -5.14
N ASP A 87 -8.27 7.02 -4.17
CA ASP A 87 -9.58 6.95 -3.50
C ASP A 87 -9.94 8.21 -2.68
N HIS A 88 -8.94 9.02 -2.35
CA HIS A 88 -9.06 10.34 -1.71
C HIS A 88 -9.29 11.49 -2.71
N ILE A 89 -9.36 11.20 -4.01
CA ILE A 89 -9.48 12.18 -5.10
C ILE A 89 -10.78 11.95 -5.87
N ASP A 90 -11.56 13.02 -6.09
CA ASP A 90 -12.68 13.00 -7.03
C ASP A 90 -12.17 13.02 -8.47
N VAL A 91 -11.78 11.82 -8.94
CA VAL A 91 -11.24 11.60 -10.27
C VAL A 91 -12.21 12.05 -11.37
N GLY A 92 -13.51 11.82 -11.17
CA GLY A 92 -14.54 12.18 -12.15
C GLY A 92 -14.61 13.70 -12.34
N LEU A 93 -14.67 14.43 -11.23
CA LEU A 93 -14.72 15.89 -11.26
C LEU A 93 -13.45 16.52 -11.87
N LEU A 94 -12.27 15.98 -11.56
CA LEU A 94 -11.02 16.45 -12.16
C LEU A 94 -11.02 16.19 -13.67
N ALA A 95 -11.48 15.02 -14.12
CA ALA A 95 -11.58 14.70 -15.54
C ALA A 95 -12.55 15.63 -16.28
N ASP A 96 -13.73 15.92 -15.72
CA ASP A 96 -14.73 16.83 -16.29
C ASP A 96 -14.20 18.27 -16.44
N LYS A 97 -13.28 18.67 -15.56
CA LYS A 97 -12.61 19.99 -15.61
C LYS A 97 -11.32 19.99 -16.42
N GLY A 98 -10.91 18.86 -17.00
CA GLY A 98 -9.65 18.73 -17.74
C GLY A 98 -8.39 18.85 -16.87
N ILE A 99 -8.52 18.60 -15.57
CA ILE A 99 -7.42 18.65 -14.59
C ILE A 99 -6.73 17.29 -14.59
N ARG A 100 -5.41 17.29 -14.78
CA ARG A 100 -4.60 16.07 -14.86
C ARG A 100 -4.32 15.50 -13.47
N ILE A 101 -4.19 14.18 -13.38
CA ILE A 101 -3.93 13.49 -12.11
C ILE A 101 -2.60 12.75 -12.18
N GLY A 102 -1.64 13.16 -11.35
CA GLY A 102 -0.36 12.47 -11.17
C GLY A 102 -0.41 11.51 -10.01
N TYR A 103 0.23 10.35 -10.14
CA TYR A 103 0.31 9.32 -9.10
C TYR A 103 1.66 8.56 -9.18
N THR A 104 1.93 7.64 -8.25
CA THR A 104 3.26 7.01 -8.11
C THR A 104 3.26 5.47 -8.23
N PRO A 105 2.81 4.88 -9.37
CA PRO A 105 2.83 3.42 -9.55
C PRO A 105 4.24 2.87 -9.66
N LYS A 106 4.41 1.55 -9.41
CA LYS A 106 5.65 0.79 -9.57
C LYS A 106 6.75 1.05 -8.53
N VAL A 107 6.99 2.31 -8.18
CA VAL A 107 8.12 2.73 -7.34
C VAL A 107 8.04 2.28 -5.87
N LEU A 108 6.88 1.80 -5.42
CA LEU A 108 6.66 1.32 -4.05
C LEU A 108 6.36 -0.18 -3.95
N ASP A 109 6.25 -0.87 -5.08
CA ASP A 109 5.65 -2.21 -5.12
C ASP A 109 6.48 -3.25 -4.36
N ALA A 110 7.82 -3.16 -4.47
CA ALA A 110 8.75 -4.02 -3.73
C ALA A 110 8.64 -3.80 -2.21
N ALA A 111 8.65 -2.54 -1.75
CA ALA A 111 8.55 -2.22 -0.33
C ALA A 111 7.24 -2.74 0.29
N VAL A 112 6.11 -2.57 -0.42
CA VAL A 112 4.82 -3.09 0.05
C VAL A 112 4.81 -4.62 0.05
N ALA A 113 5.38 -5.26 -0.96
CA ALA A 113 5.47 -6.71 -1.04
C ALA A 113 6.32 -7.30 0.12
N GLU A 114 7.46 -6.69 0.41
CA GLU A 114 8.32 -7.04 1.53
C GLU A 114 7.59 -6.92 2.86
N LEU A 115 6.91 -5.79 3.12
CA LEU A 115 6.16 -5.59 4.34
C LEU A 115 4.97 -6.57 4.45
N SER A 116 4.28 -6.85 3.34
CA SER A 116 3.18 -7.82 3.30
C SER A 116 3.68 -9.19 3.74
N LEU A 117 4.82 -9.64 3.21
CA LEU A 117 5.42 -10.91 3.60
C LEU A 117 5.92 -10.89 5.04
N ALA A 118 6.49 -9.77 5.51
CA ALA A 118 6.87 -9.59 6.90
C ALA A 118 5.65 -9.70 7.84
N LEU A 119 4.51 -9.09 7.51
CA LEU A 119 3.25 -9.23 8.24
C LEU A 119 2.77 -10.69 8.28
N ALA A 120 2.86 -11.41 7.16
CA ALA A 120 2.53 -12.83 7.12
C ALA A 120 3.41 -13.65 8.06
N LEU A 121 4.72 -13.39 8.07
CA LEU A 121 5.67 -14.05 8.96
C LEU A 121 5.42 -13.68 10.42
N MET A 122 5.20 -12.40 10.73
CA MET A 122 4.93 -11.94 12.09
C MET A 122 3.64 -12.55 12.65
N SER A 123 2.57 -12.58 11.84
CA SER A 123 1.28 -13.13 12.21
C SER A 123 1.36 -14.65 12.43
N THR A 124 2.01 -15.38 11.52
CA THR A 124 2.12 -16.86 11.59
C THR A 124 3.10 -17.36 12.66
N ARG A 125 3.95 -16.49 13.21
CA ARG A 125 4.98 -16.84 14.20
C ARG A 125 4.75 -16.24 15.58
N ASN A 126 3.54 -15.72 15.85
CA ASN A 126 3.16 -15.10 17.12
C ASN A 126 4.13 -14.00 17.58
N VAL A 127 4.73 -13.28 16.64
CA VAL A 127 5.75 -12.26 16.94
C VAL A 127 5.22 -11.15 17.86
N PRO A 128 3.99 -10.61 17.69
CA PRO A 128 3.47 -9.58 18.60
C PRO A 128 3.49 -10.01 20.06
N LYS A 129 3.06 -11.24 20.34
CA LYS A 129 3.04 -11.78 21.70
C LYS A 129 4.45 -11.95 22.26
N ALA A 130 5.37 -12.47 21.44
CA ALA A 130 6.76 -12.63 21.84
C ALA A 130 7.44 -11.28 22.13
N LEU A 131 7.15 -10.24 21.34
CA LEU A 131 7.66 -8.88 21.56
C LEU A 131 7.12 -8.27 22.85
N SER A 132 5.81 -8.37 23.11
CA SER A 132 5.18 -7.87 24.35
C SER A 132 5.80 -8.50 25.60
N ILE A 133 6.02 -9.82 25.60
CA ILE A 133 6.65 -10.53 26.73
C ILE A 133 8.05 -10.00 27.04
N VAL A 134 8.87 -9.76 26.00
CA VAL A 134 10.22 -9.21 26.19
C VAL A 134 10.16 -7.77 26.68
N ALA A 135 9.31 -6.94 26.06
CA ALA A 135 9.15 -5.53 26.43
C ALA A 135 8.64 -5.33 27.86
N GLU A 136 7.80 -6.24 28.35
CA GLU A 136 7.24 -6.21 29.71
C GLU A 136 8.18 -6.84 30.76
N GLY A 137 9.39 -7.27 30.37
CA GLY A 137 10.34 -7.91 31.29
C GLY A 137 9.91 -9.31 31.74
N GLN A 138 8.99 -9.95 31.02
CA GLN A 138 8.37 -11.23 31.38
C GLN A 138 9.09 -12.45 30.79
N TRP A 139 10.28 -12.27 30.19
CA TRP A 139 10.98 -13.37 29.52
C TRP A 139 11.34 -14.50 30.50
N ALA A 140 11.78 -14.19 31.72
CA ALA A 140 12.11 -15.23 32.71
C ALA A 140 10.91 -16.13 33.06
N GLN A 141 9.68 -15.61 32.98
CA GLN A 141 8.44 -16.35 33.22
C GLN A 141 7.93 -17.09 31.97
N ASN A 142 8.52 -16.80 30.81
CA ASN A 142 8.21 -17.43 29.52
C ASN A 142 9.47 -18.06 28.92
N PRO A 143 10.10 -19.03 29.60
CA PRO A 143 11.31 -19.67 29.10
C PRO A 143 11.03 -20.44 27.81
N TRP A 144 12.09 -20.82 27.11
CA TRP A 144 11.96 -21.70 25.95
C TRP A 144 11.27 -23.01 26.37
N THR A 145 10.19 -23.36 25.67
CA THR A 145 9.55 -24.68 25.75
C THR A 145 9.24 -25.17 24.33
N PRO A 146 9.10 -26.48 24.10
CA PRO A 146 9.00 -27.03 22.74
C PRO A 146 7.87 -26.46 21.88
N LEU A 147 6.78 -25.98 22.49
CA LEU A 147 5.61 -25.44 21.79
C LEU A 147 5.38 -23.95 22.04
N ALA A 148 6.22 -23.28 22.85
CA ALA A 148 6.06 -21.86 23.13
C ALA A 148 6.10 -21.04 21.82
N PHE A 149 5.06 -20.23 21.61
CA PHE A 149 4.91 -19.33 20.45
C PHE A 149 4.91 -20.03 19.09
N CYS A 150 4.84 -21.37 19.03
CA CYS A 150 4.78 -22.07 17.76
C CYS A 150 3.54 -21.66 16.96
N GLY A 151 3.74 -21.40 15.68
CA GLY A 151 2.69 -21.16 14.71
C GLY A 151 3.06 -21.77 13.36
N PRO A 152 2.15 -21.71 12.37
CA PRO A 152 2.33 -22.42 11.11
C PRO A 152 3.50 -21.86 10.28
N SER A 153 4.22 -22.74 9.58
CA SER A 153 5.15 -22.34 8.52
C SER A 153 4.40 -22.03 7.21
N LEU A 154 4.91 -21.09 6.40
CA LEU A 154 4.50 -20.85 5.01
C LEU A 154 4.74 -22.07 4.10
N ARG A 155 5.64 -22.99 4.50
CA ARG A 155 5.95 -24.20 3.74
C ARG A 155 4.70 -25.07 3.54
N GLY A 156 4.49 -25.47 2.30
CA GLY A 156 3.38 -26.33 1.89
C GLY A 156 2.00 -25.66 2.04
N LYS A 157 1.94 -24.34 2.24
CA LYS A 157 0.69 -23.61 2.38
C LYS A 157 0.14 -23.15 1.04
N THR A 158 -1.18 -23.05 0.93
CA THR A 158 -1.84 -22.39 -0.21
C THR A 158 -1.95 -20.89 0.06
N ILE A 159 -1.29 -20.07 -0.75
CA ILE A 159 -1.31 -18.61 -0.61
C ILE A 159 -2.41 -18.02 -1.49
N GLY A 160 -3.21 -17.10 -0.95
CA GLY A 160 -4.27 -16.40 -1.66
C GLY A 160 -3.93 -14.93 -1.89
N LEU A 161 -4.18 -14.42 -3.10
CA LEU A 161 -4.04 -13.00 -3.44
C LEU A 161 -5.40 -12.45 -3.92
N TYR A 162 -6.06 -11.64 -3.09
CA TYR A 162 -7.24 -10.87 -3.51
C TYR A 162 -6.74 -9.58 -4.17
N GLY A 163 -6.84 -9.51 -5.49
CA GLY A 163 -6.10 -8.56 -6.33
C GLY A 163 -4.86 -9.20 -6.96
N PHE A 164 -4.59 -8.90 -8.23
CA PHE A 164 -3.46 -9.45 -8.98
C PHE A 164 -2.75 -8.40 -9.85
N GLY A 165 -2.49 -7.23 -9.24
CA GLY A 165 -1.71 -6.14 -9.84
C GLY A 165 -0.20 -6.29 -9.57
N ALA A 166 0.55 -5.20 -9.76
CA ALA A 166 2.01 -5.20 -9.64
C ALA A 166 2.50 -5.62 -8.25
N ILE A 167 1.94 -5.09 -7.16
CA ILE A 167 2.28 -5.49 -5.78
C ILE A 167 2.06 -7.00 -5.55
N ALA A 168 0.94 -7.56 -6.04
CA ALA A 168 0.65 -8.99 -5.88
C ALA A 168 1.67 -9.87 -6.61
N GLN A 169 2.16 -9.41 -7.76
CA GLN A 169 3.20 -10.10 -8.53
C GLN A 169 4.58 -9.92 -7.89
N SER A 170 4.88 -8.77 -7.27
CA SER A 170 6.06 -8.59 -6.43
C SER A 170 6.04 -9.52 -5.21
N ILE A 171 4.90 -9.73 -4.55
CA ILE A 171 4.76 -10.75 -3.49
C ILE A 171 5.08 -12.14 -4.05
N LEU A 172 4.54 -12.47 -5.23
CA LEU A 172 4.78 -13.77 -5.87
C LEU A 172 6.26 -14.03 -6.16
N LEU A 173 7.05 -13.00 -6.47
CA LEU A 173 8.50 -13.11 -6.65
C LEU A 173 9.25 -13.44 -5.35
N LEU A 174 8.74 -13.00 -4.19
CA LEU A 174 9.36 -13.24 -2.88
C LEU A 174 9.02 -14.60 -2.27
N LEU A 175 7.94 -15.25 -2.73
CA LEU A 175 7.42 -16.49 -2.14
C LEU A 175 8.23 -17.78 -2.40
N PRO A 176 8.98 -17.98 -3.50
CA PRO A 176 9.55 -19.29 -3.80
C PRO A 176 10.48 -19.86 -2.72
N PRO A 177 11.36 -19.09 -2.05
CA PRO A 177 12.18 -19.59 -0.93
C PRO A 177 11.37 -20.12 0.27
N PHE A 178 10.10 -19.73 0.39
CA PHE A 178 9.21 -20.20 1.46
C PHE A 178 8.48 -21.50 1.12
N HIS A 179 8.66 -22.01 -0.10
CA HIS A 179 8.13 -23.28 -0.56
C HIS A 179 6.60 -23.45 -0.35
N PRO A 180 5.76 -22.51 -0.82
CA PRO A 180 4.31 -22.69 -0.79
C PRO A 180 3.91 -23.90 -1.65
N ALA A 181 2.76 -24.50 -1.34
CA ALA A 181 2.21 -25.58 -2.16
C ALA A 181 1.71 -25.06 -3.51
N ARG A 182 1.00 -23.92 -3.49
CA ARG A 182 0.46 -23.22 -4.66
C ARG A 182 0.01 -21.81 -4.29
N VAL A 183 -0.24 -21.00 -5.30
CA VAL A 183 -0.77 -19.64 -5.19
C VAL A 183 -2.07 -19.54 -5.97
N LEU A 184 -3.11 -19.08 -5.30
CA LEU A 184 -4.41 -18.78 -5.88
C LEU A 184 -4.61 -17.26 -5.88
N TYR A 185 -5.28 -16.73 -6.89
CA TYR A 185 -5.64 -15.32 -6.91
C TYR A 185 -7.03 -15.09 -7.49
N THR A 186 -7.64 -13.97 -7.16
CA THR A 186 -8.85 -13.50 -7.84
C THR A 186 -8.75 -12.00 -8.10
N THR A 187 -9.27 -11.56 -9.24
CA THR A 187 -9.15 -10.18 -9.73
C THR A 187 -10.24 -9.94 -10.77
N SER A 188 -10.66 -8.69 -10.95
CA SER A 188 -11.63 -8.31 -11.99
C SER A 188 -11.06 -8.42 -13.40
N ARG A 189 -9.73 -8.42 -13.55
CA ARG A 189 -9.02 -8.58 -14.84
C ARG A 189 -7.94 -9.63 -14.70
N PRO A 190 -8.26 -10.92 -14.93
CA PRO A 190 -7.29 -12.00 -14.85
C PRO A 190 -6.12 -11.74 -15.81
N ALA A 191 -4.91 -11.95 -15.31
CA ALA A 191 -3.68 -11.81 -16.06
C ALA A 191 -2.76 -12.98 -15.71
N SER A 192 -1.97 -13.46 -16.67
CA SER A 192 -0.86 -14.36 -16.34
C SER A 192 0.14 -13.63 -15.46
N PHE A 193 0.90 -14.38 -14.67
CA PHE A 193 2.08 -13.82 -14.02
C PHE A 193 3.02 -13.26 -15.09
N ASP A 194 3.42 -12.01 -14.90
CA ASP A 194 4.34 -11.28 -15.75
C ASP A 194 5.47 -10.74 -14.85
N PRO A 195 6.68 -11.33 -14.90
CA PRO A 195 7.78 -10.87 -14.07
C PRO A 195 8.22 -9.45 -14.42
N ASP A 196 7.87 -8.93 -15.60
CA ASP A 196 8.21 -7.57 -16.06
C ASP A 196 7.19 -6.51 -15.60
N LEU A 197 6.05 -6.94 -15.03
CA LEU A 197 5.14 -6.05 -14.30
C LEU A 197 5.66 -5.71 -12.90
N ALA A 198 6.58 -6.50 -12.36
CA ALA A 198 7.30 -6.20 -11.14
C ALA A 198 8.54 -5.36 -11.47
N ASP A 199 8.78 -4.32 -10.65
CA ASP A 199 9.89 -3.35 -10.68
C ASP A 199 11.17 -3.77 -11.45
N ASP A 200 11.69 -2.86 -12.29
CA ASP A 200 12.88 -3.04 -13.14
C ASP A 200 14.14 -3.49 -12.36
N ARG A 201 14.21 -3.25 -11.04
CA ARG A 201 15.27 -3.80 -10.16
C ARG A 201 15.28 -5.33 -10.12
N TRP A 202 14.13 -5.96 -10.38
CA TRP A 202 13.99 -7.42 -10.48
C TRP A 202 14.44 -7.98 -11.83
N THR A 203 14.63 -7.15 -12.85
CA THR A 203 15.25 -7.58 -14.12
C THR A 203 16.66 -8.13 -13.86
N THR A 204 17.41 -7.52 -12.93
CA THR A 204 18.72 -8.01 -12.47
C THR A 204 18.61 -9.36 -11.75
N LEU A 205 17.55 -9.55 -10.95
CA LEU A 205 17.24 -10.84 -10.33
C LEU A 205 16.69 -11.83 -11.35
N ARG A 206 16.16 -11.43 -12.49
CA ARG A 206 15.72 -12.33 -13.57
C ARG A 206 16.91 -12.83 -14.41
N GLU A 207 17.86 -11.94 -14.68
CA GLU A 207 19.05 -12.24 -15.48
C GLU A 207 20.06 -13.15 -14.76
N GLY A 208 20.09 -13.14 -13.42
CA GLY A 208 21.00 -13.97 -12.61
C GLY A 208 20.46 -14.52 -11.29
N GLY A 209 19.14 -14.47 -11.04
CA GLY A 209 18.52 -15.05 -9.82
C GLY A 209 17.31 -15.96 -10.05
N TRP A 210 16.38 -15.62 -10.96
CA TRP A 210 15.15 -16.38 -11.20
C TRP A 210 15.46 -17.65 -11.98
N ARG A 211 16.35 -17.57 -12.98
CA ARG A 211 16.83 -18.74 -13.72
C ARG A 211 17.57 -19.70 -12.78
N GLU A 212 18.47 -19.20 -11.96
CA GLU A 212 19.21 -19.98 -10.96
C GLU A 212 18.28 -20.49 -9.85
N MET A 213 17.22 -19.77 -9.48
CA MET A 213 16.22 -20.21 -8.51
C MET A 213 15.34 -21.32 -9.10
N VAL A 214 14.92 -21.20 -10.36
CA VAL A 214 14.24 -22.28 -11.09
C VAL A 214 15.16 -23.49 -11.18
N GLU A 215 16.43 -23.30 -11.53
CA GLU A 215 17.44 -24.36 -11.59
C GLU A 215 17.71 -24.97 -10.21
N MET A 216 17.78 -24.18 -9.14
CA MET A 216 17.92 -24.62 -7.76
C MET A 216 16.71 -25.46 -7.34
N ARG A 217 15.48 -25.02 -7.65
CA ARG A 217 14.26 -25.77 -7.36
C ARG A 217 14.22 -27.10 -8.11
N GLN A 218 14.62 -27.10 -9.39
CA GLN A 218 14.75 -28.33 -10.18
C GLN A 218 15.80 -29.28 -9.55
N LYS A 219 16.99 -28.77 -9.20
CA LYS A 219 18.03 -29.54 -8.49
C LYS A 219 17.55 -30.07 -7.13
N ALA A 220 16.72 -29.30 -6.43
CA ALA A 220 16.09 -29.67 -5.17
C ALA A 220 14.83 -30.57 -5.35
N ARG A 221 14.50 -30.99 -6.58
CA ARG A 221 13.32 -31.82 -6.93
C ARG A 221 11.99 -31.23 -6.45
N MET A 222 11.89 -29.92 -6.53
CA MET A 222 10.67 -29.19 -6.18
C MET A 222 9.80 -28.96 -7.41
N SER A 223 8.49 -29.18 -7.28
CA SER A 223 7.53 -28.79 -8.32
C SER A 223 7.48 -27.26 -8.49
N GLU A 224 7.09 -26.84 -9.69
CA GLU A 224 6.69 -25.46 -9.94
C GLU A 224 5.54 -25.07 -9.00
N ILE A 225 5.50 -23.79 -8.64
CA ILE A 225 4.41 -23.25 -7.85
C ILE A 225 3.28 -22.95 -8.83
N GLU A 226 2.19 -23.71 -8.74
CA GLU A 226 0.97 -23.43 -9.50
C GLU A 226 0.47 -22.03 -9.12
N VAL A 227 0.24 -21.17 -10.12
CA VAL A 227 -0.39 -19.86 -9.95
C VAL A 227 -1.69 -19.86 -10.74
N ARG A 228 -2.83 -19.83 -10.04
CA ARG A 228 -4.14 -20.04 -10.68
C ARG A 228 -5.16 -18.99 -10.27
N ASN A 229 -5.89 -18.46 -11.25
CA ASN A 229 -7.06 -17.63 -11.00
C ASN A 229 -8.23 -18.47 -10.48
N VAL A 230 -8.96 -17.95 -9.50
CA VAL A 230 -10.26 -18.47 -9.07
C VAL A 230 -11.35 -17.41 -9.24
N PRO A 231 -12.61 -17.81 -9.47
CA PRO A 231 -13.69 -16.94 -9.93
C PRO A 231 -14.14 -15.87 -8.93
N SER A 232 -13.94 -16.11 -7.62
CA SER A 232 -14.45 -15.21 -6.58
C SER A 232 -13.58 -15.21 -5.32
N VAL A 233 -13.75 -14.16 -4.50
CA VAL A 233 -13.09 -14.05 -3.19
C VAL A 233 -13.57 -15.11 -2.19
N LEU A 234 -14.84 -15.53 -2.29
CA LEU A 234 -15.39 -16.63 -1.47
C LEU A 234 -14.72 -17.96 -1.79
N GLU A 235 -14.53 -18.26 -3.08
CA GLU A 235 -13.84 -19.47 -3.51
C GLU A 235 -12.34 -19.42 -3.19
N LEU A 236 -11.73 -18.24 -3.27
CA LEU A 236 -10.35 -18.03 -2.84
C LEU A 236 -10.20 -18.33 -1.35
N ALA A 237 -11.04 -17.72 -0.50
CA ALA A 237 -10.99 -17.83 0.95
C ALA A 237 -11.15 -19.27 1.46
N SER A 238 -11.95 -20.11 0.78
CA SER A 238 -12.16 -21.51 1.17
C SER A 238 -10.98 -22.44 0.91
N GLN A 239 -10.01 -22.00 0.10
CA GLN A 239 -8.89 -22.83 -0.34
C GLN A 239 -7.53 -22.39 0.21
N VAL A 240 -7.47 -21.22 0.85
CA VAL A 240 -6.21 -20.57 1.21
C VAL A 240 -5.92 -20.63 2.70
N ASP A 241 -4.63 -20.59 2.95
CA ASP A 241 -4.02 -20.69 4.26
C ASP A 241 -3.64 -19.31 4.78
N ILE A 242 -3.27 -18.45 3.84
CA ILE A 242 -2.88 -17.08 4.08
C ILE A 242 -3.48 -16.28 2.93
N LEU A 243 -4.36 -15.34 3.27
CA LEU A 243 -5.03 -14.48 2.31
C LEU A 243 -4.43 -13.09 2.38
N PHE A 244 -3.75 -12.66 1.32
CA PHE A 244 -3.29 -11.29 1.13
C PHE A 244 -4.37 -10.47 0.42
N VAL A 245 -4.71 -9.33 1.00
CA VAL A 245 -5.65 -8.34 0.48
C VAL A 245 -4.83 -7.22 -0.18
N ILE A 246 -4.75 -7.27 -1.51
CA ILE A 246 -3.92 -6.40 -2.37
C ILE A 246 -4.76 -5.78 -3.51
N ALA A 247 -6.09 -5.81 -3.38
CA ALA A 247 -7.02 -5.22 -4.34
C ALA A 247 -7.15 -3.71 -4.11
N SER A 248 -7.43 -2.94 -5.16
CA SER A 248 -7.74 -1.52 -5.01
C SER A 248 -9.10 -1.31 -4.33
N LEU A 249 -9.22 -0.28 -3.50
CA LEU A 249 -10.50 0.13 -2.89
C LEU A 249 -11.36 0.88 -3.91
N ASN A 250 -12.63 0.48 -3.99
CA ASN A 250 -13.71 1.16 -4.70
C ASN A 250 -15.05 0.67 -4.12
N ALA A 251 -16.17 1.18 -4.64
CA ALA A 251 -17.50 0.82 -4.17
C ALA A 251 -17.78 -0.70 -4.19
N SER A 252 -17.24 -1.44 -5.17
CA SER A 252 -17.46 -2.89 -5.31
C SER A 252 -16.54 -3.76 -4.45
N THR A 253 -15.42 -3.20 -3.97
CA THR A 253 -14.43 -3.94 -3.16
C THR A 253 -14.47 -3.54 -1.69
N LYS A 254 -15.22 -2.50 -1.33
CA LYS A 254 -15.48 -2.13 0.05
C LYS A 254 -16.11 -3.31 0.78
N HIS A 255 -15.52 -3.68 1.91
CA HIS A 255 -15.89 -4.84 2.73
C HIS A 255 -16.00 -6.14 1.93
N ALA A 256 -15.20 -6.31 0.88
CA ALA A 256 -15.12 -7.57 0.15
C ALA A 256 -14.67 -8.72 1.06
N ILE A 257 -13.85 -8.44 2.09
CA ILE A 257 -13.55 -9.38 3.16
C ILE A 257 -14.51 -9.11 4.33
N ASN A 258 -15.70 -9.70 4.24
CA ASN A 258 -16.75 -9.62 5.25
C ASN A 258 -16.84 -10.92 6.07
N ALA A 259 -17.84 -11.00 6.96
CA ALA A 259 -18.10 -12.18 7.78
C ALA A 259 -18.31 -13.48 6.96
N GLU A 260 -18.96 -13.39 5.80
CA GLU A 260 -19.17 -14.56 4.93
C GLU A 260 -17.84 -15.10 4.41
N VAL A 261 -16.98 -14.23 3.87
CA VAL A 261 -15.65 -14.60 3.37
C VAL A 261 -14.77 -15.17 4.48
N LEU A 262 -14.73 -14.50 5.64
CA LEU A 262 -13.98 -14.98 6.80
C LEU A 262 -14.46 -16.35 7.27
N SER A 263 -15.78 -16.61 7.24
CA SER A 263 -16.36 -17.91 7.61
C SER A 263 -15.97 -19.06 6.69
N LYS A 264 -15.55 -18.77 5.45
CA LYS A 264 -15.04 -19.78 4.52
C LYS A 264 -13.59 -20.16 4.80
N MET A 265 -12.83 -19.28 5.44
CA MET A 265 -11.44 -19.55 5.79
C MET A 265 -11.37 -20.62 6.88
N ARG A 266 -10.25 -21.34 6.91
CA ARG A 266 -9.99 -22.35 7.93
C ARG A 266 -9.58 -21.70 9.27
N PRO A 267 -9.84 -22.36 10.42
CA PRO A 267 -9.41 -21.88 11.75
C PRO A 267 -7.90 -21.61 11.89
N THR A 268 -7.08 -22.21 11.04
CA THR A 268 -5.62 -22.04 11.01
C THR A 268 -5.15 -20.97 10.01
N ALA A 269 -6.07 -20.26 9.35
CA ALA A 269 -5.73 -19.29 8.32
C ALA A 269 -5.33 -17.93 8.90
N HIS A 270 -4.55 -17.19 8.12
CA HIS A 270 -4.17 -15.81 8.44
C HIS A 270 -4.61 -14.84 7.35
N LEU A 271 -5.05 -13.64 7.73
CA LEU A 271 -5.42 -12.56 6.82
C LEU A 271 -4.34 -11.46 6.85
N ILE A 272 -3.86 -11.03 5.70
CA ILE A 272 -2.88 -9.95 5.55
C ILE A 272 -3.46 -8.83 4.73
N ASN A 273 -3.46 -7.58 5.23
CA ASN A 273 -3.94 -6.42 4.49
C ASN A 273 -2.91 -5.29 4.49
N THR A 274 -2.43 -4.95 3.30
CA THR A 274 -1.50 -3.85 3.03
C THR A 274 -2.01 -2.92 1.92
N SER A 275 -3.30 -3.04 1.58
CA SER A 275 -3.91 -2.22 0.53
C SER A 275 -4.69 -1.04 1.12
N ARG A 276 -5.90 -1.29 1.62
CA ARG A 276 -6.76 -0.27 2.25
C ARG A 276 -7.59 -0.89 3.36
N GLY A 277 -7.77 -0.15 4.46
CA GLY A 277 -8.57 -0.58 5.61
C GLY A 277 -9.99 -1.03 5.23
N PRO A 278 -10.78 -0.20 4.53
CA PRO A 278 -12.18 -0.52 4.19
C PRO A 278 -12.40 -1.70 3.23
N LEU A 279 -11.36 -2.40 2.77
CA LEU A 279 -11.52 -3.68 2.06
C LEU A 279 -11.96 -4.81 3.00
N VAL A 280 -11.65 -4.66 4.29
CA VAL A 280 -11.96 -5.63 5.34
C VAL A 280 -12.97 -5.01 6.29
N ASP A 281 -14.06 -5.72 6.56
CA ASP A 281 -15.00 -5.36 7.61
C ASP A 281 -14.33 -5.58 8.98
N THR A 282 -14.03 -4.48 9.67
CA THR A 282 -13.30 -4.46 10.94
C THR A 282 -14.01 -5.25 12.04
N GLU A 283 -15.34 -5.13 12.13
CA GLU A 283 -16.13 -5.82 13.15
C GLU A 283 -16.20 -7.32 12.86
N ALA A 284 -16.41 -7.67 11.59
CA ALA A 284 -16.41 -9.07 11.16
C ALA A 284 -15.04 -9.73 11.42
N LEU A 285 -13.94 -9.02 11.17
CA LEU A 285 -12.59 -9.52 11.43
C LEU A 285 -12.37 -9.73 12.93
N ALA A 286 -12.69 -8.74 13.76
CA ALA A 286 -12.53 -8.84 15.21
C ALA A 286 -13.32 -10.03 15.78
N GLU A 287 -14.54 -10.22 15.30
CA GLU A 287 -15.39 -11.33 15.72
C GLU A 287 -14.88 -12.70 15.24
N ALA A 288 -14.39 -12.78 14.00
CA ALA A 288 -13.76 -13.99 13.47
C ALA A 288 -12.51 -14.39 14.27
N LEU A 289 -11.70 -13.42 14.71
CA LEU A 289 -10.53 -13.66 15.54
C LEU A 289 -10.93 -14.10 16.96
N ARG A 290 -11.92 -13.45 17.57
CA ARG A 290 -12.47 -13.80 18.89
C ARG A 290 -13.01 -15.23 18.93
N LYS A 291 -13.75 -15.63 17.90
CA LYS A 291 -14.30 -16.99 17.75
C LYS A 291 -13.28 -18.04 17.31
N GLY A 292 -12.08 -17.64 16.90
CA GLY A 292 -11.10 -18.55 16.30
C GLY A 292 -11.53 -19.10 14.95
N THR A 293 -12.41 -18.38 14.23
CA THR A 293 -12.76 -18.68 12.83
C THR A 293 -11.53 -18.59 11.93
N ILE A 294 -10.61 -17.67 12.24
CA ILE A 294 -9.25 -17.62 11.69
C ILE A 294 -8.23 -17.48 12.82
N ALA A 295 -6.97 -17.82 12.56
CA ALA A 295 -5.92 -17.87 13.57
C ALA A 295 -5.40 -16.48 13.95
N GLY A 296 -5.21 -15.61 12.96
CA GLY A 296 -4.64 -14.28 13.17
C GLY A 296 -4.71 -13.38 11.94
N ALA A 297 -4.29 -12.14 12.11
CA ALA A 297 -4.17 -11.18 11.02
C ALA A 297 -2.89 -10.33 11.11
N GLY A 298 -2.46 -9.77 9.98
CA GLY A 298 -1.41 -8.77 9.90
C GLY A 298 -1.86 -7.61 9.03
N LEU A 299 -2.01 -6.43 9.61
CA LEU A 299 -2.67 -5.29 8.99
C LEU A 299 -1.73 -4.09 9.04
N ASP A 300 -1.39 -3.55 7.87
CA ASP A 300 -0.73 -2.25 7.76
C ASP A 300 -1.75 -1.10 7.67
N VAL A 301 -3.01 -1.44 7.39
CA VAL A 301 -4.09 -0.47 7.15
C VAL A 301 -5.35 -0.89 7.89
N LEU A 302 -6.09 0.11 8.38
CA LEU A 302 -7.30 -0.05 9.20
C LEU A 302 -8.40 0.93 8.74
N GLU A 303 -9.65 0.51 8.84
CA GLU A 303 -10.76 1.43 8.59
C GLU A 303 -10.79 2.50 9.69
N GLY A 304 -10.88 3.78 9.29
CA GLY A 304 -10.83 4.92 10.22
C GLY A 304 -9.42 5.44 10.53
N GLU A 305 -8.37 4.89 9.90
CA GLU A 305 -7.01 5.45 10.03
C GLU A 305 -6.95 6.93 9.58
N PRO A 306 -6.07 7.75 10.20
CA PRO A 306 -5.16 7.43 11.30
C PRO A 306 -5.81 7.44 12.69
N ASN A 307 -7.09 7.78 12.81
CA ASN A 307 -7.79 8.01 14.07
C ASN A 307 -8.29 6.69 14.69
N ILE A 308 -7.36 5.82 15.09
CA ILE A 308 -7.66 4.54 15.71
C ILE A 308 -7.68 4.69 17.24
N PRO A 309 -8.86 4.68 17.90
CA PRO A 309 -8.94 4.85 19.35
C PRO A 309 -8.50 3.59 20.09
N ALA A 310 -8.13 3.70 21.36
CA ALA A 310 -7.82 2.55 22.21
C ALA A 310 -8.99 1.55 22.36
N SER A 311 -10.23 2.00 22.12
CA SER A 311 -11.44 1.17 22.10
C SER A 311 -11.66 0.41 20.79
N HIS A 312 -10.77 0.54 19.81
CA HIS A 312 -10.89 -0.14 18.52
C HIS A 312 -10.96 -1.67 18.74
N PRO A 313 -11.87 -2.40 18.07
CA PRO A 313 -12.14 -3.80 18.37
C PRO A 313 -10.94 -4.73 18.15
N LEU A 314 -10.03 -4.38 17.23
CA LEU A 314 -8.76 -5.13 17.02
C LEU A 314 -7.70 -4.86 18.09
N LEU A 315 -7.87 -3.83 18.93
CA LEU A 315 -7.02 -3.55 20.09
C LEU A 315 -7.60 -4.13 21.38
N ALA A 316 -8.78 -4.75 21.32
CA ALA A 316 -9.43 -5.34 22.49
C ALA A 316 -8.53 -6.43 23.13
N PRO A 317 -8.49 -6.56 24.47
CA PRO A 317 -7.59 -7.49 25.16
C PRO A 317 -7.68 -8.95 24.73
N ASP A 318 -8.86 -9.38 24.27
CA ASP A 318 -9.15 -10.73 23.78
C ASP A 318 -8.79 -10.96 22.30
N VAL A 319 -8.46 -9.90 21.56
CA VAL A 319 -8.11 -9.92 20.13
C VAL A 319 -6.67 -9.50 19.86
N LYS A 320 -6.13 -8.53 20.62
CA LYS A 320 -4.85 -7.85 20.34
C LYS A 320 -3.64 -8.79 20.16
N ASP A 321 -3.65 -9.95 20.81
CA ASP A 321 -2.57 -10.94 20.73
C ASP A 321 -2.62 -11.78 19.43
N ARG A 322 -3.71 -11.68 18.66
CA ARG A 322 -3.94 -12.39 17.38
C ARG A 322 -3.68 -11.51 16.16
N VAL A 323 -3.32 -10.25 16.36
CA VAL A 323 -3.12 -9.28 15.26
C VAL A 323 -1.73 -8.67 15.34
N VAL A 324 -1.16 -8.40 14.17
CA VAL A 324 -0.05 -7.46 13.98
C VAL A 324 -0.65 -6.21 13.36
N LEU A 325 -0.49 -5.05 13.98
CA LEU A 325 -1.00 -3.78 13.48
C LEU A 325 0.16 -2.81 13.25
N LEU A 326 0.23 -2.21 12.07
CA LEU A 326 1.22 -1.20 11.70
C LEU A 326 0.52 0.09 11.24
N PRO A 327 1.16 1.26 11.38
CA PRO A 327 0.55 2.54 11.05
C PRO A 327 0.80 2.95 9.59
N HIS A 328 0.33 2.15 8.63
CA HIS A 328 0.41 2.43 7.19
C HIS A 328 1.83 2.73 6.71
N ILE A 329 2.73 1.78 6.93
CA ILE A 329 4.16 1.87 6.60
C ILE A 329 4.55 1.03 5.36
N GLY A 330 3.58 0.57 4.57
CA GLY A 330 3.79 -0.25 3.36
C GLY A 330 4.92 0.22 2.46
N SER A 331 4.98 1.51 2.15
CA SER A 331 6.03 2.11 1.31
C SER A 331 7.15 2.78 2.10
N ALA A 332 7.26 2.55 3.41
CA ALA A 332 8.20 3.26 4.30
C ALA A 332 9.63 2.71 4.24
N THR A 333 10.18 2.59 3.04
CA THR A 333 11.63 2.50 2.82
C THR A 333 12.15 3.85 2.31
N ASN A 334 13.41 4.15 2.57
CA ASN A 334 13.99 5.43 2.14
C ASN A 334 13.94 5.57 0.61
N GLU A 335 14.22 4.47 -0.09
CA GLU A 335 14.24 4.35 -1.54
C GLU A 335 12.84 4.59 -2.12
N ALA A 336 11.83 3.86 -1.65
CA ALA A 336 10.47 4.02 -2.18
C ALA A 336 9.91 5.43 -1.89
N ARG A 337 10.18 5.99 -0.70
CA ARG A 337 9.74 7.35 -0.36
C ARG A 337 10.43 8.41 -1.20
N GLN A 338 11.70 8.23 -1.54
CA GLN A 338 12.42 9.14 -2.43
C GLN A 338 11.83 9.07 -3.86
N ASP A 339 11.72 7.87 -4.43
CA ASP A 339 11.22 7.68 -5.80
C ASP A 339 9.78 8.20 -5.97
N MET A 340 8.90 7.90 -5.01
CA MET A 340 7.53 8.43 -4.98
C MET A 340 7.51 9.96 -4.92
N ALA A 341 8.39 10.57 -4.11
CA ALA A 341 8.43 12.02 -3.96
C ALA A 341 8.91 12.70 -5.23
N ASP A 342 9.92 12.13 -5.89
CA ASP A 342 10.43 12.62 -7.16
C ASP A 342 9.37 12.51 -8.25
N TRP A 343 8.66 11.40 -8.34
CA TRP A 343 7.54 11.25 -9.28
C TRP A 343 6.41 12.26 -9.01
N ALA A 344 6.04 12.46 -7.74
CA ALA A 344 4.99 13.42 -7.39
C ALA A 344 5.39 14.85 -7.79
N ALA A 345 6.65 15.24 -7.57
CA ALA A 345 7.17 16.53 -7.99
C ALA A 345 7.25 16.66 -9.53
N GLN A 346 7.78 15.65 -10.22
CA GLN A 346 7.86 15.62 -11.68
C GLN A 346 6.49 15.70 -12.34
N ASN A 347 5.49 14.97 -11.83
CA ASN A 347 4.12 15.04 -12.31
C ASN A 347 3.55 16.47 -12.26
N ALA A 348 3.80 17.20 -11.15
CA ALA A 348 3.36 18.58 -11.02
C ALA A 348 4.12 19.51 -12.00
N LEU A 349 5.45 19.44 -12.01
CA LEU A 349 6.29 20.29 -12.88
C LEU A 349 6.04 20.02 -14.37
N GLY A 350 5.90 18.76 -14.75
CA GLY A 350 5.64 18.34 -16.13
C GLY A 350 4.25 18.66 -16.60
N ALA A 351 3.24 18.61 -15.73
CA ALA A 351 1.90 19.09 -16.07
C ALA A 351 1.86 20.60 -16.34
N LEU A 352 2.67 21.37 -15.61
CA LEU A 352 2.85 22.81 -15.79
C LEU A 352 3.83 23.17 -16.92
N GLN A 353 4.43 22.17 -17.60
CA GLN A 353 5.45 22.36 -18.64
C GLN A 353 6.64 23.22 -18.20
N VAL A 354 7.03 23.13 -16.93
CA VAL A 354 8.21 23.83 -16.41
C VAL A 354 9.46 23.27 -17.08
N VAL A 355 10.41 24.14 -17.41
CA VAL A 355 11.70 23.76 -18.03
C VAL A 355 12.75 23.57 -16.93
N ALA A 356 13.50 22.47 -16.97
CA ALA A 356 14.61 22.16 -16.06
C ALA A 356 15.84 23.05 -16.32
N GLU A 357 16.83 23.00 -15.43
CA GLU A 357 18.08 23.79 -15.55
C GLU A 357 18.85 23.55 -16.85
N GLY A 358 18.72 22.36 -17.46
CA GLY A 358 19.35 22.00 -18.73
C GLY A 358 18.56 22.38 -19.99
N GLY A 359 17.39 23.01 -19.86
CA GLY A 359 16.54 23.37 -21.01
C GLY A 359 15.56 22.29 -21.46
N GLU A 360 15.59 21.10 -20.85
CA GLU A 360 14.60 20.05 -21.09
C GLU A 360 13.33 20.28 -20.27
N ALA A 361 12.16 20.01 -20.85
CA ALA A 361 10.89 20.10 -20.14
C ALA A 361 10.74 18.90 -19.18
N TRP A 362 10.27 19.16 -17.96
CA TRP A 362 9.85 18.08 -17.07
C TRP A 362 8.73 17.27 -17.74
N THR A 363 8.75 15.96 -17.53
CA THR A 363 7.67 15.07 -18.00
C THR A 363 6.80 14.66 -16.82
N MET A 364 5.57 14.27 -17.12
CA MET A 364 4.68 13.64 -16.15
C MET A 364 4.88 12.12 -16.26
N PRO A 365 5.71 11.49 -15.41
CA PRO A 365 6.08 10.08 -15.54
C PRO A 365 4.87 9.15 -15.46
N ALA A 366 3.83 9.54 -14.72
CA ALA A 366 2.62 8.74 -14.58
C ALA A 366 1.37 9.60 -14.48
N GLU A 367 0.46 9.40 -15.43
CA GLU A 367 -0.84 10.04 -15.47
C GLU A 367 -1.94 9.02 -15.20
N TYR A 368 -2.77 9.29 -14.19
CA TYR A 368 -3.95 8.50 -13.92
C TYR A 368 -5.05 8.88 -14.91
N ARG A 369 -5.55 7.89 -15.65
CA ARG A 369 -6.68 8.06 -16.58
C ARG A 369 -7.88 7.29 -16.05
N ALA A 370 -8.93 8.02 -15.68
CA ALA A 370 -10.23 7.44 -15.39
C ALA A 370 -10.66 6.56 -16.58
N LYS A 371 -11.09 5.33 -16.31
CA LYS A 371 -11.54 4.40 -17.35
C LYS A 371 -13.03 4.48 -17.55
#